data_AF-A0A7X8VVL1-F1
#
_entry.id   AF-A0A7X8VVL1-F1
#
_cell.length_a   1.000
_cell.length_b   1.000
_cell.length_c   1.000
_cell.angle_alpha   90.00
_cell.angle_beta   90.00
_cell.angle_gamma   90.00
#
_symmetry.space_group_name_H-M   'P 1'
#
loop_
_entity.id
_entity.type
_entity.pdbx_description
1 polymer ?
#
loop_
_entity_poly.entity_id
_entity_poly.type
_entity_poly.pdbx_seq_one_letter_code
_entity_poly.pdbx_strand_id
1 'polypeptide(L)'
;MKIILFALCLLSLLVCFADAPAGSSPAVPRETAVRQNPRLFLPEVIYATPGVEMNVYFDNIVLLINCDNYVFDVNCPKGRNDQKRWRFTPTESDLGTYDWSVRIIDDHGVLAEGTCKLQVSPLNAQENRPLSIMVVGDSLTAATVYPTRIFSQCQELGKINLKMLGTRGPGPERSAVPGGVGHEGYGGWTWRAFAQHKDSKFLVFPNDDRTQKGTLDVQAFFKQQNDGQPPEVITVMLGINDVFGANDENLEERIVDICNNMDVLLAEFRRCAPQAIIGVSLVTPGAATQDAFGANYKCGQTRWQYKKNQHRLNEVMKERFAASNPYGVILIPTYCNLDCENNFPQASEEVNLGNNKKISRLSNGVHPASSGYNQIGDTFFSWLMAVLPSLPAK
;
A
#
# COMPACT_ATOMS: atom_id res chain seq x y z
N MET A 1 -12.14 5.64 94.63
CA MET A 1 -11.27 6.80 94.30
C MET A 1 -11.34 6.98 92.79
N LYS A 2 -12.10 7.92 92.18
CA LYS A 2 -12.02 9.41 92.22
C LYS A 2 -10.61 9.89 91.77
N ILE A 3 -10.34 10.80 90.82
CA ILE A 3 -11.02 11.98 90.19
C ILE A 3 -10.10 12.45 89.01
N ILE A 4 -10.58 12.70 87.77
CA ILE A 4 -10.77 13.99 87.00
C ILE A 4 -9.71 15.14 87.15
N LEU A 5 -9.18 15.68 86.02
CA LEU A 5 -9.07 17.13 85.56
C LEU A 5 -7.88 17.29 84.56
N PHE A 6 -8.01 17.69 83.28
CA PHE A 6 -8.30 18.99 82.62
C PHE A 6 -7.32 20.16 82.87
N ALA A 7 -6.59 20.61 81.82
CA ALA A 7 -6.21 22.01 81.46
C ALA A 7 -5.21 22.00 80.27
N LEU A 8 -5.61 22.27 79.03
CA LEU A 8 -5.55 23.55 78.28
C LEU A 8 -4.25 24.37 78.41
N CYS A 9 -3.52 24.51 77.29
CA CYS A 9 -2.92 25.78 76.87
C CYS A 9 -2.57 25.71 75.36
N LEU A 10 -3.43 26.28 74.52
CA LEU A 10 -3.13 26.64 73.12
C LEU A 10 -2.29 27.92 73.15
N LEU A 11 -1.12 27.91 72.51
CA LEU A 11 -0.42 29.14 72.13
C LEU A 11 -0.65 29.39 70.64
N SER A 12 -1.51 30.36 70.35
CA SER A 12 -1.81 30.87 69.02
C SER A 12 -0.69 31.79 68.52
N LEU A 13 0.03 31.37 67.48
CA LEU A 13 0.82 32.30 66.66
C LEU A 13 -0.11 32.88 65.57
N LEU A 14 -0.49 34.15 65.74
CA LEU A 14 -1.12 34.96 64.71
C LEU A 14 -0.05 35.30 63.66
N VAL A 15 -0.15 34.75 62.45
CA VAL A 15 0.52 35.30 61.27
C VAL A 15 -0.52 36.14 60.55
N CYS A 16 -0.32 37.46 60.54
CA CYS A 16 -1.08 38.38 59.72
C CYS A 16 -0.78 38.10 58.24
N PHE A 17 -1.70 37.42 57.55
CA PHE A 17 -1.73 37.47 56.09
C PHE A 17 -2.37 38.80 55.68
N ALA A 18 -1.55 39.71 55.16
CA ALA A 18 -2.05 40.85 54.40
C ALA A 18 -2.64 40.30 53.09
N ASP A 19 -3.89 40.68 52.79
CA ASP A 19 -4.54 40.40 51.51
C ASP A 19 -3.73 41.03 50.38
N ALA A 20 -3.00 40.18 49.65
CA ALA A 20 -2.48 40.55 48.34
C ALA A 20 -3.65 40.50 47.34
N PRO A 21 -3.83 41.53 46.49
CA PRO A 21 -4.88 41.51 45.49
C PRO A 21 -4.63 40.34 44.54
N ALA A 22 -5.68 39.58 44.25
CA ALA A 22 -5.65 38.48 43.30
C ALA A 22 -5.17 38.99 41.93
N GLY A 23 -3.88 38.83 41.66
CA GLY A 23 -3.31 39.08 40.35
C GLY A 23 -3.94 38.08 39.38
N SER A 24 -4.73 38.59 38.43
CA SER A 24 -5.15 37.82 37.26
C SER A 24 -3.90 37.25 36.59
N SER A 25 -3.70 35.94 36.70
CA SER A 25 -2.71 35.27 35.85
C SER A 25 -3.06 35.60 34.40
N PRO A 26 -2.11 36.07 33.58
CA PRO A 26 -2.36 36.23 32.17
C PRO A 26 -2.75 34.86 31.63
N ALA A 27 -3.93 34.77 31.00
CA ALA A 27 -4.31 33.57 30.28
C ALA A 27 -3.20 33.28 29.27
N VAL A 28 -2.48 32.18 29.46
CA VAL A 28 -1.61 31.63 28.42
C VAL A 28 -2.50 31.49 27.20
N PRO A 29 -2.20 32.15 26.07
CA PRO A 29 -2.97 31.94 24.85
C PRO A 29 -3.01 30.44 24.62
N ARG A 30 -4.20 29.84 24.57
CA ARG A 30 -4.34 28.53 23.94
C ARG A 30 -3.86 28.75 22.52
N GLU A 31 -2.62 28.33 22.26
CA GLU A 31 -2.10 28.20 20.92
C GLU A 31 -3.18 27.41 20.17
N THR A 32 -3.91 28.09 19.28
CA THR A 32 -4.89 27.45 18.43
C THR A 32 -4.11 26.38 17.69
N ALA A 33 -4.32 25.12 18.06
CA ALA A 33 -3.66 23.99 17.42
C ALA A 33 -3.81 24.22 15.91
N VAL A 34 -2.67 24.39 15.22
CA VAL A 34 -2.67 24.61 13.77
C VAL A 34 -3.40 23.43 13.18
N ARG A 35 -4.61 23.69 12.64
CA ARG A 35 -5.37 22.66 11.94
C ARG A 35 -4.55 22.26 10.71
N GLN A 36 -4.03 21.05 10.75
CA GLN A 36 -3.35 20.46 9.60
C GLN A 36 -4.43 20.10 8.59
N ASN A 37 -4.39 20.73 7.42
CA ASN A 37 -5.29 20.36 6.33
C ASN A 37 -5.03 18.90 5.92
N PRO A 38 -6.08 18.08 5.70
CA PRO A 38 -5.94 16.73 5.19
C PRO A 38 -5.11 16.72 3.90
N ARG A 39 -4.01 15.97 3.89
CA ARG A 39 -3.22 15.76 2.67
C ARG A 39 -3.86 14.63 1.86
N LEU A 40 -4.67 15.00 0.89
CA LEU A 40 -5.37 14.11 -0.02
C LEU A 40 -4.41 13.62 -1.12
N PHE A 41 -4.39 12.31 -1.35
CA PHE A 41 -3.66 11.67 -2.44
C PHE A 41 -4.60 10.74 -3.19
N LEU A 42 -4.89 11.10 -4.45
CA LEU A 42 -5.74 10.34 -5.35
C LEU A 42 -4.93 9.75 -6.50
N PRO A 43 -5.33 8.58 -7.03
CA PRO A 43 -4.76 8.09 -8.28
C PRO A 43 -5.26 8.93 -9.46
N GLU A 44 -4.66 8.78 -10.64
CA GLU A 44 -5.23 9.37 -11.86
C GLU A 44 -6.47 8.62 -12.33
N VAL A 45 -6.44 7.29 -12.23
CA VAL A 45 -7.50 6.38 -12.65
C VAL A 45 -7.74 5.33 -11.56
N ILE A 46 -9.01 5.08 -11.24
CA ILE A 46 -9.50 3.91 -10.51
C ILE A 46 -9.94 2.90 -11.57
N TYR A 47 -9.29 1.74 -11.62
CA TYR A 47 -9.58 0.69 -12.60
C TYR A 47 -10.61 -0.29 -12.04
N ALA A 48 -11.70 -0.48 -12.77
CA ALA A 48 -12.74 -1.43 -12.43
C ALA A 48 -13.10 -2.30 -13.64
N THR A 49 -13.69 -3.46 -13.40
CA THR A 49 -14.06 -4.43 -14.44
C THR A 49 -15.28 -5.22 -13.97
N PRO A 50 -16.24 -5.53 -14.86
CA PRO A 50 -17.47 -6.24 -14.50
C PRO A 50 -17.25 -7.46 -13.59
N GLY A 51 -18.07 -7.59 -12.56
CA GLY A 51 -18.03 -8.72 -11.61
C GLY A 51 -16.90 -8.69 -10.57
N VAL A 52 -16.03 -7.69 -10.57
CA VAL A 52 -14.96 -7.51 -9.57
C VAL A 52 -15.28 -6.28 -8.70
N GLU A 53 -15.35 -6.46 -7.38
CA GLU A 53 -15.60 -5.33 -6.47
C GLU A 53 -14.38 -4.39 -6.41
N MET A 54 -14.64 -3.11 -6.61
CA MET A 54 -13.69 -2.02 -6.45
C MET A 54 -14.07 -1.16 -5.26
N ASN A 55 -13.08 -0.85 -4.41
CA ASN A 55 -13.23 0.04 -3.26
C ASN A 55 -12.21 1.18 -3.30
N VAL A 56 -12.60 2.30 -2.68
CA VAL A 56 -11.69 3.39 -2.30
C VAL A 56 -11.88 3.63 -0.81
N TYR A 57 -10.96 3.09 0.00
CA TYR A 57 -10.96 3.30 1.45
C TYR A 57 -10.41 4.68 1.79
N PHE A 58 -11.18 5.47 2.54
CA PHE A 58 -10.86 6.87 2.78
C PHE A 58 -9.58 7.08 3.58
N ASP A 59 -9.29 6.19 4.54
CA ASP A 59 -8.03 6.21 5.30
C ASP A 59 -6.78 6.03 4.41
N ASN A 60 -6.93 5.39 3.25
CA ASN A 60 -5.82 5.06 2.36
C ASN A 60 -5.49 6.22 1.40
N ILE A 61 -6.45 7.09 1.10
CA ILE A 61 -6.29 8.22 0.19
C ILE A 61 -5.93 9.52 0.91
N VAL A 62 -5.71 9.50 2.22
CA VAL A 62 -5.42 10.70 2.99
C VAL A 62 -4.41 10.46 4.10
N LEU A 63 -3.46 11.38 4.25
CA LEU A 63 -2.54 11.36 5.39
C LEU A 63 -3.15 12.10 6.58
N LEU A 64 -3.85 11.34 7.43
CA LEU A 64 -4.44 11.77 8.69
C LEU A 64 -4.17 10.74 9.79
N ILE A 65 -4.08 11.24 11.04
CA ILE A 65 -3.98 10.40 12.24
C ILE A 65 -5.28 9.60 12.44
N ASN A 66 -6.42 10.28 12.37
CA ASN A 66 -7.75 9.69 12.47
C ASN A 66 -8.68 10.26 11.39
N CYS A 67 -9.10 9.42 10.44
CA CYS A 67 -10.04 9.80 9.39
C CYS A 67 -11.49 9.93 9.89
N ASP A 68 -11.83 9.32 11.04
CA ASP A 68 -13.20 9.35 11.59
C ASP A 68 -13.63 10.74 12.10
N ASN A 69 -12.68 11.69 12.16
CA ASN A 69 -12.95 13.08 12.48
C ASN A 69 -13.53 13.89 11.30
N TYR A 70 -13.63 13.28 10.11
CA TYR A 70 -14.00 13.97 8.87
C TYR A 70 -15.12 13.24 8.13
N VAL A 71 -15.91 14.00 7.39
CA VAL A 71 -16.88 13.48 6.43
C VAL A 71 -16.22 13.40 5.05
N PHE A 72 -16.36 12.24 4.41
CA PHE A 72 -15.94 12.03 3.04
C PHE A 72 -17.19 11.96 2.16
N ASP A 73 -17.29 12.92 1.24
CA ASP A 73 -18.40 13.05 0.32
C ASP A 73 -17.92 12.81 -1.11
N VAL A 74 -18.29 11.66 -1.65
CA VAL A 74 -17.93 11.19 -2.98
C VAL A 74 -19.03 11.53 -3.96
N ASN A 75 -18.65 12.20 -5.05
CA ASN A 75 -19.51 12.42 -6.20
C ASN A 75 -19.02 11.56 -7.37
N CYS A 76 -19.82 10.57 -7.72
CA CYS A 76 -19.64 9.69 -8.88
C CYS A 76 -21.01 9.13 -9.29
N PRO A 77 -21.34 9.03 -10.60
CA PRO A 77 -22.60 8.42 -11.04
C PRO A 77 -22.68 6.91 -10.76
N LYS A 78 -21.58 6.28 -10.32
CA LYS A 78 -21.47 4.84 -10.05
C LYS A 78 -21.08 4.58 -8.60
N GLY A 79 -21.42 3.38 -8.13
CA GLY A 79 -21.08 2.91 -6.80
C GLY A 79 -21.91 3.53 -5.67
N ARG A 80 -21.40 3.40 -4.45
CA ARG A 80 -22.04 3.84 -3.22
C ARG A 80 -21.00 4.41 -2.26
N ASN A 81 -21.29 5.58 -1.68
CA ASN A 81 -20.52 6.16 -0.58
C ASN A 81 -20.95 5.53 0.75
N ASP A 82 -20.10 4.70 1.34
CA ASP A 82 -20.24 4.20 2.72
C ASP A 82 -19.43 5.10 3.68
N GLN A 83 -19.57 4.92 4.99
CA GLN A 83 -18.85 5.74 5.98
C GLN A 83 -17.31 5.67 5.83
N LYS A 84 -16.76 4.49 5.53
CA LYS A 84 -15.31 4.23 5.52
C LYS A 84 -14.73 4.15 4.10
N ARG A 85 -15.57 4.03 3.08
CA ARG A 85 -15.16 3.77 1.70
C ARG A 85 -16.22 4.17 0.69
N TRP A 86 -15.80 4.43 -0.54
CA TRP A 86 -16.67 4.23 -1.70
C TRP A 86 -16.51 2.79 -2.20
N ARG A 87 -17.59 2.14 -2.65
CA ARG A 87 -17.56 0.79 -3.20
C ARG A 87 -18.42 0.65 -4.44
N PHE A 88 -18.03 -0.26 -5.33
CA PHE A 88 -18.73 -0.54 -6.57
C PHE A 88 -18.42 -1.93 -7.12
N THR A 89 -19.44 -2.65 -7.57
CA THR A 89 -19.28 -3.87 -8.36
C THR A 89 -19.92 -3.62 -9.72
N PRO A 90 -19.13 -3.25 -10.75
CA PRO A 90 -19.66 -2.95 -12.08
C PRO A 90 -20.28 -4.16 -12.76
N THR A 91 -21.14 -3.87 -13.72
CA THR A 91 -21.67 -4.80 -14.72
C THR A 91 -21.27 -4.35 -16.13
N GLU A 92 -21.58 -5.15 -17.15
CA GLU A 92 -21.37 -4.77 -18.56
C GLU A 92 -22.15 -3.50 -18.97
N SER A 93 -23.23 -3.15 -18.26
CA SER A 93 -23.95 -1.89 -18.51
C SER A 93 -23.24 -0.66 -17.98
N ASP A 94 -22.17 -0.85 -17.20
CA ASP A 94 -21.40 0.22 -16.58
C ASP A 94 -20.12 0.58 -17.34
N LEU A 95 -19.83 -0.08 -18.48
CA LEU A 95 -18.62 0.20 -19.28
C LEU A 95 -18.48 1.68 -19.61
N GLY A 96 -17.25 2.18 -19.54
CA GLY A 96 -16.92 3.57 -19.87
C GLY A 96 -16.06 4.26 -18.82
N THR A 97 -15.93 5.58 -18.97
CA THR A 97 -15.14 6.43 -18.09
C THR A 97 -16.03 7.47 -17.43
N TYR A 98 -15.90 7.63 -16.12
CA TYR A 98 -16.71 8.55 -15.31
C TYR A 98 -15.81 9.45 -14.48
N ASP A 99 -16.27 10.68 -14.26
CA ASP A 99 -15.67 11.53 -13.25
C ASP A 99 -15.94 10.95 -11.87
N TRP A 100 -14.89 10.96 -11.04
CA TRP A 100 -14.96 10.61 -9.63
C TRP A 100 -14.29 11.72 -8.84
N SER A 101 -14.97 12.22 -7.81
CA SER A 101 -14.40 13.24 -6.93
C SER A 101 -14.74 12.98 -5.49
N VAL A 102 -13.90 13.45 -4.57
CA VAL A 102 -14.15 13.40 -3.13
C VAL A 102 -13.87 14.74 -2.49
N ARG A 103 -14.71 15.11 -1.53
CA ARG A 103 -14.50 16.24 -0.62
C ARG A 103 -14.28 15.71 0.80
N ILE A 104 -13.34 16.31 1.51
CA ILE A 104 -13.07 16.06 2.92
C ILE A 104 -13.59 17.27 3.70
N ILE A 105 -14.53 17.02 4.60
CA ILE A 105 -15.35 18.05 5.24
C ILE A 105 -15.22 17.93 6.77
N ASP A 106 -15.01 19.05 7.46
CA ASP A 106 -15.15 19.17 8.92
C ASP A 106 -16.34 20.08 9.29
N ASP A 107 -16.46 20.45 10.57
CA ASP A 107 -17.49 21.35 11.08
C ASP A 107 -17.37 22.80 10.57
N HIS A 108 -16.31 23.13 9.82
CA HIS A 108 -16.06 24.45 9.23
C HIS A 108 -16.16 24.47 7.70
N GLY A 109 -16.37 23.31 7.07
CA GLY A 109 -16.60 23.19 5.63
C GLY A 109 -15.61 22.26 4.93
N VAL A 110 -15.39 22.50 3.63
CA VAL A 110 -14.50 21.68 2.80
C VAL A 110 -13.04 22.04 3.10
N LEU A 111 -12.26 21.07 3.54
CA LEU A 111 -10.83 21.23 3.83
C LEU A 111 -9.92 20.80 2.68
N ALA A 112 -10.35 19.82 1.90
CA ALA A 112 -9.64 19.32 0.74
C ALA A 112 -10.63 18.71 -0.25
N GLU A 113 -10.32 18.79 -1.53
CA GLU A 113 -11.07 18.13 -2.59
C GLU A 113 -10.12 17.64 -3.68
N GLY A 114 -10.54 16.62 -4.41
CA GLY A 114 -9.75 16.08 -5.50
C GLY A 114 -10.60 15.26 -6.45
N THR A 115 -10.09 15.08 -7.66
CA THR A 115 -10.75 14.36 -8.74
C THR A 115 -9.83 13.29 -9.33
N CYS A 116 -10.43 12.24 -9.86
CA CYS A 116 -9.79 11.24 -10.70
C CYS A 116 -10.82 10.65 -11.67
N LYS A 117 -10.41 9.70 -12.50
CA LYS A 117 -11.32 8.97 -13.38
C LYS A 117 -11.64 7.60 -12.81
N LEU A 118 -12.89 7.18 -12.88
CA LEU A 118 -13.27 5.77 -12.78
C LEU A 118 -13.32 5.19 -14.21
N GLN A 119 -12.52 4.17 -14.49
CA GLN A 119 -12.54 3.47 -15.77
C GLN A 119 -13.06 2.05 -15.58
N VAL A 120 -14.22 1.75 -16.18
CA VAL A 120 -14.81 0.42 -16.21
C VAL A 120 -14.50 -0.22 -17.55
N SER A 121 -13.61 -1.22 -17.54
CA SER A 121 -13.11 -1.88 -18.75
C SER A 121 -13.79 -3.23 -18.99
N PRO A 122 -14.04 -3.62 -20.25
CA PRO A 122 -14.68 -4.89 -20.57
C PRO A 122 -13.78 -6.09 -20.30
N LEU A 123 -14.37 -7.22 -19.91
CA LEU A 123 -13.66 -8.49 -19.68
C LEU A 123 -13.17 -9.14 -20.98
N ASN A 124 -14.03 -9.18 -22.00
CA ASN A 124 -13.85 -10.04 -23.17
C ASN A 124 -13.31 -9.30 -24.40
N ALA A 125 -12.67 -8.14 -24.23
CA ALA A 125 -12.11 -7.40 -25.36
C ALA A 125 -11.01 -8.16 -26.12
N GLN A 126 -10.40 -9.17 -25.48
CA GLN A 126 -9.27 -9.95 -25.98
C GLN A 126 -9.40 -11.43 -25.57
N GLU A 127 -10.61 -12.00 -25.73
CA GLU A 127 -10.89 -13.39 -25.37
C GLU A 127 -9.91 -14.37 -26.04
N ASN A 128 -9.45 -15.36 -25.28
CA ASN A 128 -8.44 -16.36 -25.65
C ASN A 128 -7.07 -15.80 -26.08
N ARG A 129 -6.79 -14.51 -25.85
CA ARG A 129 -5.49 -13.90 -26.17
C ARG A 129 -4.35 -14.62 -25.41
N PRO A 130 -3.31 -15.10 -26.11
CA PRO A 130 -2.07 -15.52 -25.48
C PRO A 130 -1.34 -14.29 -24.91
N LEU A 131 -1.17 -14.26 -23.60
CA LEU A 131 -0.54 -13.15 -22.89
C LEU A 131 0.58 -13.66 -21.98
N SER A 132 1.78 -13.09 -22.09
CA SER A 132 2.87 -13.34 -21.14
C SER A 132 3.03 -12.20 -20.14
N ILE A 133 3.12 -12.54 -18.85
CA ILE A 133 3.32 -11.58 -17.76
C ILE A 133 4.51 -11.97 -16.87
N MET A 134 5.33 -11.00 -16.46
CA MET A 134 6.31 -11.16 -15.39
C MET A 134 5.84 -10.36 -14.17
N VAL A 135 5.66 -11.05 -13.03
CA VAL A 135 5.24 -10.42 -11.77
C VAL A 135 6.42 -10.34 -10.82
N VAL A 136 6.85 -9.13 -10.48
CA VAL A 136 8.02 -8.84 -9.65
C VAL A 136 7.60 -8.15 -8.37
N GLY A 137 8.17 -8.54 -7.23
CA GLY A 137 7.97 -7.77 -6.01
C GLY A 137 8.54 -8.38 -4.75
N ASP A 138 8.09 -7.85 -3.62
CA ASP A 138 8.64 -8.17 -2.30
C ASP A 138 7.91 -9.35 -1.59
N SER A 139 7.80 -9.31 -0.25
CA SER A 139 7.11 -10.32 0.55
C SER A 139 5.65 -10.48 0.20
N LEU A 140 4.97 -9.42 -0.24
CA LEU A 140 3.57 -9.51 -0.63
C LEU A 140 3.41 -10.32 -1.91
N THR A 141 4.39 -10.25 -2.80
CA THR A 141 4.47 -11.10 -4.00
C THR A 141 4.90 -12.52 -3.63
N ALA A 142 5.89 -12.64 -2.74
CA ALA A 142 6.38 -13.92 -2.25
C ALA A 142 5.30 -14.76 -1.53
N ALA A 143 4.26 -14.12 -1.00
CA ALA A 143 3.09 -14.78 -0.42
C ALA A 143 2.26 -15.56 -1.46
N THR A 144 2.45 -15.32 -2.75
CA THR A 144 1.81 -16.04 -3.88
C THR A 144 0.29 -15.86 -3.99
N VAL A 145 -0.39 -15.26 -3.00
CA VAL A 145 -1.85 -15.11 -3.00
C VAL A 145 -2.34 -14.16 -4.09
N TYR A 146 -1.85 -12.91 -4.16
CA TYR A 146 -2.32 -11.99 -5.19
C TYR A 146 -1.88 -12.37 -6.62
N PRO A 147 -0.68 -12.95 -6.87
CA PRO A 147 -0.35 -13.50 -8.19
C PRO A 147 -1.31 -14.63 -8.59
N THR A 148 -1.70 -15.49 -7.65
CA THR A 148 -2.72 -16.52 -7.87
C THR A 148 -4.08 -15.91 -8.20
N ARG A 149 -4.46 -14.81 -7.52
CA ARG A 149 -5.69 -14.08 -7.82
C ARG A 149 -5.69 -13.53 -9.24
N ILE A 150 -4.61 -12.87 -9.69
CA ILE A 150 -4.47 -12.39 -11.07
C ILE A 150 -4.64 -13.55 -12.06
N PHE A 151 -3.95 -14.66 -11.83
CA PHE A 151 -4.01 -15.85 -12.70
C PHE A 151 -5.45 -16.39 -12.80
N SER A 152 -6.10 -16.61 -11.65
CA SER A 152 -7.47 -17.12 -11.59
C SER A 152 -8.46 -16.20 -12.31
N GLN A 153 -8.39 -14.88 -12.09
CA GLN A 153 -9.32 -13.94 -12.73
C GLN A 153 -9.09 -13.81 -14.23
N CYS A 154 -7.84 -13.88 -14.69
CA CYS A 154 -7.53 -13.93 -16.12
C CYS A 154 -8.19 -15.15 -16.77
N GLN A 155 -8.15 -16.32 -16.14
CA GLN A 155 -8.77 -17.53 -16.68
C GLN A 155 -10.30 -17.53 -16.56
N GLU A 156 -10.82 -17.19 -15.38
CA GLU A 156 -12.24 -17.34 -15.04
C GLU A 156 -13.09 -16.22 -15.66
N LEU A 157 -12.66 -14.97 -15.49
CA LEU A 157 -13.42 -13.79 -15.90
C LEU A 157 -12.95 -13.24 -17.23
N GLY A 158 -11.63 -12.98 -17.38
CA GLY A 158 -11.08 -12.34 -18.58
C GLY A 158 -10.93 -13.26 -19.79
N LYS A 159 -11.04 -14.59 -19.59
CA LYS A 159 -10.81 -15.61 -20.62
C LYS A 159 -9.47 -15.45 -21.34
N ILE A 160 -8.43 -15.06 -20.63
CA ILE A 160 -7.07 -14.84 -21.15
C ILE A 160 -6.24 -16.11 -20.96
N ASN A 161 -5.51 -16.50 -22.01
CA ASN A 161 -4.52 -17.57 -21.92
C ASN A 161 -3.21 -16.99 -21.34
N LEU A 162 -3.16 -16.90 -20.02
CA LEU A 162 -2.06 -16.25 -19.29
C LEU A 162 -0.88 -17.22 -19.06
N LYS A 163 0.30 -16.82 -19.55
CA LYS A 163 1.60 -17.42 -19.18
C LYS A 163 2.30 -16.51 -18.19
N MET A 164 2.49 -16.96 -16.96
CA MET A 164 3.29 -16.23 -15.97
C MET A 164 4.75 -16.67 -16.02
N LEU A 165 5.66 -15.70 -16.10
CA LEU A 165 7.11 -15.91 -16.07
C LEU A 165 7.60 -15.73 -14.63
N GLY A 166 8.35 -16.71 -14.14
CA GLY A 166 8.96 -16.64 -12.82
C GLY A 166 9.51 -17.98 -12.34
N THR A 167 10.43 -17.92 -11.40
CA THR A 167 11.05 -19.08 -10.75
C THR A 167 10.39 -19.47 -9.44
N ARG A 168 9.51 -18.61 -8.90
CA ARG A 168 8.81 -18.84 -7.63
C ARG A 168 7.30 -18.94 -7.83
N GLY A 169 6.64 -19.61 -6.89
CA GLY A 169 5.20 -19.83 -6.95
C GLY A 169 4.70 -20.81 -5.88
N PRO A 170 3.50 -21.36 -6.06
CA PRO A 170 2.86 -22.23 -5.07
C PRO A 170 3.34 -23.69 -5.15
N GLY A 171 4.31 -24.00 -6.02
CA GLY A 171 4.87 -25.34 -6.17
C GLY A 171 5.79 -25.76 -5.01
N PRO A 172 6.33 -27.00 -5.07
CA PRO A 172 7.29 -27.49 -4.09
C PRO A 172 8.44 -26.51 -3.87
N GLU A 173 8.86 -26.34 -2.62
CA GLU A 173 9.94 -25.41 -2.24
C GLU A 173 9.71 -23.95 -2.70
N ARG A 174 8.44 -23.55 -2.87
CA ARG A 174 8.01 -22.23 -3.37
C ARG A 174 8.48 -21.96 -4.81
N SER A 175 8.52 -23.00 -5.64
CA SER A 175 8.81 -22.91 -7.08
C SER A 175 7.59 -22.56 -7.91
N ALA A 176 7.81 -22.02 -9.11
CA ALA A 176 6.74 -21.79 -10.07
C ALA A 176 6.10 -23.10 -10.54
N VAL A 177 4.81 -23.05 -10.87
CA VAL A 177 4.07 -24.21 -11.42
C VAL A 177 4.08 -24.14 -12.95
N PRO A 178 4.53 -25.18 -13.68
CA PRO A 178 4.49 -25.20 -15.14
C PRO A 178 3.07 -24.96 -15.68
N GLY A 179 2.91 -23.95 -16.54
CA GLY A 179 1.59 -23.56 -17.06
C GLY A 179 0.65 -22.92 -16.03
N GLY A 180 1.15 -22.65 -14.81
CA GLY A 180 0.40 -22.09 -13.70
C GLY A 180 1.02 -20.79 -13.18
N VAL A 181 0.89 -20.59 -11.87
CA VAL A 181 1.38 -19.38 -11.20
C VAL A 181 2.91 -19.39 -11.12
N GLY A 182 3.51 -18.32 -11.63
CA GLY A 182 4.94 -18.02 -11.56
C GLY A 182 5.18 -16.54 -11.28
N HIS A 183 6.14 -16.22 -10.44
CA HIS A 183 6.52 -14.84 -10.11
C HIS A 183 7.97 -14.76 -9.61
N GLU A 184 8.49 -13.54 -9.54
CA GLU A 184 9.77 -13.16 -8.95
C GLU A 184 9.51 -12.36 -7.67
N GLY A 185 8.99 -13.05 -6.65
CA GLY A 185 8.58 -12.46 -5.37
C GLY A 185 9.52 -12.83 -4.24
N TYR A 186 10.10 -11.86 -3.54
CA TYR A 186 11.13 -12.10 -2.52
C TYR A 186 10.92 -11.30 -1.24
N GLY A 187 10.79 -12.01 -0.12
CA GLY A 187 10.60 -11.37 1.18
C GLY A 187 11.76 -10.47 1.56
N GLY A 188 11.45 -9.23 1.98
CA GLY A 188 12.43 -8.23 2.41
C GLY A 188 13.14 -7.50 1.27
N TRP A 189 12.84 -7.80 0.01
CA TRP A 189 13.54 -7.21 -1.12
C TRP A 189 13.06 -5.80 -1.44
N THR A 190 13.99 -5.01 -1.96
CA THR A 190 13.86 -3.60 -2.35
C THR A 190 14.16 -3.47 -3.84
N TRP A 191 13.95 -2.27 -4.41
CA TRP A 191 14.41 -1.98 -5.78
C TRP A 191 15.90 -2.28 -5.97
N ARG A 192 16.71 -1.89 -4.99
CA ARG A 192 18.16 -2.17 -4.97
C ARG A 192 18.47 -3.66 -4.97
N ALA A 193 17.71 -4.46 -4.21
CA ALA A 193 17.98 -5.89 -4.09
C ALA A 193 17.84 -6.60 -5.44
N PHE A 194 16.82 -6.28 -6.24
CA PHE A 194 16.69 -6.86 -7.58
C PHE A 194 17.85 -6.49 -8.51
N ALA A 195 18.41 -5.29 -8.37
CA ALA A 195 19.50 -4.81 -9.21
C ALA A 195 20.91 -5.26 -8.76
N GLN A 196 21.07 -5.77 -7.53
CA GLN A 196 22.41 -5.96 -6.93
C GLN A 196 22.56 -7.19 -6.04
N HIS A 197 21.48 -7.74 -5.50
CA HIS A 197 21.56 -8.87 -4.57
C HIS A 197 21.98 -10.13 -5.32
N LYS A 198 22.95 -10.89 -4.77
CA LYS A 198 23.53 -12.07 -5.43
C LYS A 198 22.51 -13.17 -5.80
N ASP A 199 21.37 -13.17 -5.13
CA ASP A 199 20.28 -14.13 -5.37
C ASP A 199 19.24 -13.66 -6.39
N SER A 200 19.35 -12.43 -6.87
CA SER A 200 18.49 -11.91 -7.94
C SER A 200 18.67 -12.74 -9.20
N LYS A 201 17.55 -13.16 -9.77
CA LYS A 201 17.50 -13.90 -11.03
C LYS A 201 17.73 -13.00 -12.25
N PHE A 202 17.81 -11.69 -12.04
CA PHE A 202 18.15 -10.73 -13.07
C PHE A 202 19.65 -10.45 -13.16
N LEU A 203 20.48 -11.08 -12.34
CA LEU A 203 21.93 -10.93 -12.40
C LEU A 203 22.59 -12.13 -13.06
N VAL A 204 23.57 -11.85 -13.92
CA VAL A 204 24.53 -12.82 -14.45
C VAL A 204 25.87 -12.62 -13.75
N PHE A 205 26.51 -13.73 -13.37
CA PHE A 205 27.78 -13.73 -12.66
C PHE A 205 28.89 -14.26 -13.57
N PRO A 206 30.09 -13.66 -13.55
CA PRO A 206 31.23 -14.19 -14.28
C PRO A 206 31.52 -15.64 -13.87
N ASN A 207 31.56 -16.56 -14.83
CA ASN A 207 31.77 -18.00 -14.59
C ASN A 207 30.82 -18.61 -13.54
N ASP A 208 29.61 -18.06 -13.40
CA ASP A 208 28.63 -18.44 -12.36
C ASP A 208 29.10 -18.25 -10.90
N ASP A 209 30.16 -17.48 -10.68
CA ASP A 209 30.72 -17.20 -9.36
C ASP A 209 29.96 -16.06 -8.64
N ARG A 210 29.03 -16.45 -7.75
CA ARG A 210 28.21 -15.53 -6.95
C ARG A 210 28.98 -14.75 -5.86
N THR A 211 30.28 -15.00 -5.70
CA THR A 211 31.13 -14.16 -4.84
C THR A 211 31.60 -12.90 -5.57
N GLN A 212 31.55 -12.90 -6.90
CA GLN A 212 31.84 -11.74 -7.73
C GLN A 212 30.61 -10.86 -7.90
N LYS A 213 30.85 -9.61 -8.31
CA LYS A 213 29.78 -8.66 -8.61
C LYS A 213 29.01 -9.13 -9.85
N GLY A 214 27.72 -9.40 -9.68
CA GLY A 214 26.81 -9.70 -10.78
C GLY A 214 26.54 -8.47 -11.64
N THR A 215 26.30 -8.71 -12.93
CA THR A 215 25.83 -7.71 -13.89
C THR A 215 24.34 -7.88 -14.10
N LEU A 216 23.59 -6.79 -14.02
CA LEU A 216 22.16 -6.79 -14.33
C LEU A 216 21.96 -7.09 -15.83
N ASP A 217 21.30 -8.20 -16.11
CA ASP A 217 20.97 -8.69 -17.45
C ASP A 217 19.63 -9.44 -17.40
N VAL A 218 18.55 -8.69 -17.56
CA VAL A 218 17.18 -9.27 -17.56
C VAL A 218 16.94 -10.12 -18.81
N GLN A 219 17.67 -9.89 -19.90
CA GLN A 219 17.55 -10.70 -21.11
C GLN A 219 18.00 -12.15 -20.84
N ALA A 220 19.00 -12.36 -19.99
CA ALA A 220 19.40 -13.70 -19.55
C ALA A 220 18.27 -14.44 -18.81
N PHE A 221 17.50 -13.72 -17.99
CA PHE A 221 16.30 -14.26 -17.35
C PHE A 221 15.23 -14.64 -18.39
N PHE A 222 14.95 -13.77 -19.37
CA PHE A 222 13.99 -14.09 -20.45
C PHE A 222 14.42 -15.30 -21.28
N LYS A 223 15.73 -15.49 -21.52
CA LYS A 223 16.26 -16.70 -22.16
C LYS A 223 15.90 -17.97 -21.39
N GLN A 224 15.98 -17.94 -20.06
CA GLN A 224 15.61 -19.09 -19.23
C GLN A 224 14.10 -19.31 -19.13
N GLN A 225 13.31 -18.24 -19.03
CA GLN A 225 11.89 -18.36 -18.66
C GLN A 225 10.93 -18.34 -19.85
N ASN A 226 11.37 -17.84 -21.01
CA ASN A 226 10.48 -17.59 -22.15
C ASN A 226 11.21 -17.62 -23.50
N ASP A 227 12.20 -18.51 -23.66
CA ASP A 227 12.93 -18.73 -24.93
C ASP A 227 13.56 -17.44 -25.50
N GLY A 228 13.92 -16.50 -24.62
CA GLY A 228 14.50 -15.21 -24.97
C GLY A 228 13.48 -14.15 -25.38
N GLN A 229 12.19 -14.48 -25.43
CA GLN A 229 11.14 -13.52 -25.74
C GLN A 229 10.79 -12.71 -24.48
N PRO A 230 10.74 -11.37 -24.56
CA PRO A 230 10.26 -10.56 -23.44
C PRO A 230 8.77 -10.84 -23.16
N PRO A 231 8.31 -10.65 -21.91
CA PRO A 231 6.89 -10.66 -21.62
C PRO A 231 6.18 -9.46 -22.25
N GLU A 232 4.87 -9.57 -22.50
CA GLU A 232 4.05 -8.43 -22.92
C GLU A 232 3.73 -7.48 -21.77
N VAL A 233 3.69 -8.01 -20.54
CA VAL A 233 3.36 -7.24 -19.35
C VAL A 233 4.40 -7.51 -18.26
N ILE A 234 4.87 -6.44 -17.61
CA ILE A 234 5.69 -6.52 -16.41
C ILE A 234 4.96 -5.75 -15.31
N THR A 235 4.73 -6.38 -14.16
CA THR A 235 4.20 -5.70 -12.98
C THR A 235 5.25 -5.69 -11.88
N VAL A 236 5.43 -4.55 -11.22
CA VAL A 236 6.35 -4.39 -10.09
C VAL A 236 5.59 -3.90 -8.86
N MET A 237 5.70 -4.62 -7.75
CA MET A 237 5.20 -4.19 -6.44
C MET A 237 6.33 -4.21 -5.41
N LEU A 238 6.96 -3.04 -5.25
CA LEU A 238 8.10 -2.77 -4.37
C LEU A 238 7.91 -1.43 -3.68
N GLY A 239 8.75 -1.13 -2.69
CA GLY A 239 8.72 0.14 -1.95
C GLY A 239 8.45 -0.03 -0.46
N ILE A 240 7.76 -1.10 -0.03
CA ILE A 240 7.47 -1.33 1.40
C ILE A 240 8.76 -1.44 2.19
N ASN A 241 9.62 -2.40 1.85
CA ASN A 241 10.89 -2.61 2.56
C ASN A 241 11.84 -1.41 2.40
N ASP A 242 11.72 -0.70 1.29
CA ASP A 242 12.53 0.47 1.01
C ASP A 242 12.25 1.60 2.00
N VAL A 243 10.99 1.85 2.36
CA VAL A 243 10.61 2.96 3.26
C VAL A 243 10.25 2.53 4.68
N PHE A 244 10.13 1.22 4.94
CA PHE A 244 9.63 0.69 6.21
C PHE A 244 10.40 1.25 7.42
N GLY A 245 11.73 1.17 7.36
CA GLY A 245 12.62 1.64 8.43
C GLY A 245 13.08 3.09 8.30
N ALA A 246 12.43 3.91 7.47
CA ALA A 246 12.72 5.34 7.40
C ALA A 246 12.06 6.12 8.55
N ASN A 247 12.62 7.26 8.90
CA ASN A 247 12.07 8.22 9.87
C ASN A 247 12.02 9.61 9.25
N ASP A 248 11.51 10.59 10.00
CA ASP A 248 11.32 11.95 9.50
C ASP A 248 12.65 12.62 9.12
N GLU A 249 13.76 12.20 9.74
CA GLU A 249 15.09 12.75 9.49
C GLU A 249 15.73 12.23 8.20
N ASN A 250 15.42 11.00 7.76
CA ASN A 250 16.09 10.35 6.63
C ASN A 250 15.19 9.98 5.45
N LEU A 251 13.88 10.20 5.56
CA LEU A 251 12.92 9.75 4.54
C LEU A 251 13.22 10.30 3.14
N GLU A 252 13.49 11.60 3.01
CA GLU A 252 13.72 12.22 1.70
C GLU A 252 15.01 11.71 1.03
N GLU A 253 16.12 11.61 1.77
CA GLU A 253 17.38 11.03 1.27
C GLU A 253 17.14 9.59 0.80
N ARG A 254 16.41 8.80 1.60
CA ARG A 254 16.09 7.42 1.24
C ARG A 254 15.22 7.34 -0.01
N ILE A 255 14.26 8.25 -0.18
CA ILE A 255 13.44 8.31 -1.39
C ILE A 255 14.29 8.61 -2.64
N VAL A 256 15.32 9.45 -2.53
CA VAL A 256 16.27 9.66 -3.64
C VAL A 256 16.95 8.35 -4.03
N ASP A 257 17.45 7.58 -3.05
CA ASP A 257 18.06 6.28 -3.31
C ASP A 257 17.07 5.28 -3.93
N ILE A 258 15.82 5.28 -3.46
CA ILE A 258 14.76 4.44 -4.02
C ILE A 258 14.54 4.77 -5.49
N CYS A 259 14.41 6.05 -5.82
CA CYS A 259 14.23 6.51 -7.19
C CYS A 259 15.40 6.11 -8.09
N ASN A 260 16.65 6.25 -7.61
CA ASN A 260 17.83 5.85 -8.36
C ASN A 260 17.85 4.34 -8.64
N ASN A 261 17.50 3.51 -7.66
CA ASN A 261 17.46 2.06 -7.86
C ASN A 261 16.26 1.62 -8.73
N MET A 262 15.14 2.33 -8.63
CA MET A 262 13.97 2.13 -9.48
C MET A 262 14.30 2.44 -10.95
N ASP A 263 14.98 3.54 -11.22
CA ASP A 263 15.45 3.89 -12.58
C ASP A 263 16.35 2.81 -13.18
N VAL A 264 17.31 2.29 -12.40
CA VAL A 264 18.22 1.22 -12.86
C VAL A 264 17.43 -0.01 -13.32
N LEU A 265 16.47 -0.46 -12.52
CA LEU A 265 15.70 -1.67 -12.83
C LEU A 265 14.70 -1.42 -13.98
N LEU A 266 14.00 -0.29 -13.98
CA LEU A 266 13.04 0.06 -15.02
C LEU A 266 13.70 0.32 -16.38
N ALA A 267 14.88 0.94 -16.38
CA ALA A 267 15.68 1.13 -17.59
C ALA A 267 16.04 -0.22 -18.21
N GLU A 268 16.45 -1.18 -17.40
CA GLU A 268 16.78 -2.53 -17.87
C GLU A 268 15.54 -3.28 -18.38
N PHE A 269 14.41 -3.20 -17.68
CA PHE A 269 13.15 -3.78 -18.17
C PHE A 269 12.73 -3.18 -19.51
N ARG A 270 12.75 -1.85 -19.65
CA ARG A 270 12.40 -1.18 -20.90
C ARG A 270 13.40 -1.51 -22.02
N ARG A 271 14.70 -1.66 -21.71
CA ARG A 271 15.73 -2.06 -22.68
C ARG A 271 15.51 -3.46 -23.22
N CYS A 272 15.24 -4.43 -22.35
CA CYS A 272 15.05 -5.84 -22.73
C CYS A 272 13.64 -6.14 -23.28
N ALA A 273 12.65 -5.35 -22.87
CA ALA A 273 11.25 -5.48 -23.26
C ALA A 273 10.68 -4.14 -23.78
N PRO A 274 11.16 -3.64 -24.95
CA PRO A 274 10.84 -2.29 -25.43
C PRO A 274 9.36 -2.04 -25.66
N GLN A 275 8.58 -3.09 -25.91
CA GLN A 275 7.13 -3.02 -26.17
C GLN A 275 6.27 -3.49 -24.99
N ALA A 276 6.87 -3.90 -23.87
CA ALA A 276 6.08 -4.35 -22.73
C ALA A 276 5.31 -3.20 -22.10
N ILE A 277 4.10 -3.49 -21.63
CA ILE A 277 3.39 -2.63 -20.68
C ILE A 277 4.06 -2.83 -19.32
N ILE A 278 4.50 -1.75 -18.69
CA ILE A 278 5.13 -1.80 -17.36
C ILE A 278 4.20 -1.13 -16.36
N GLY A 279 3.60 -1.95 -15.49
CA GLY A 279 2.79 -1.51 -14.38
C GLY A 279 3.59 -1.44 -13.09
N VAL A 280 3.61 -0.30 -12.42
CA VAL A 280 4.26 -0.17 -11.11
C VAL A 280 3.19 0.15 -10.06
N SER A 281 3.04 -0.73 -9.08
CA SER A 281 2.15 -0.50 -7.96
C SER A 281 2.63 0.70 -7.15
N LEU A 282 1.69 1.58 -6.81
CA LEU A 282 1.87 2.46 -5.66
C LEU A 282 1.91 1.60 -4.39
N VAL A 283 2.69 2.02 -3.41
CA VAL A 283 2.96 1.24 -2.20
C VAL A 283 1.68 1.10 -1.38
N THR A 284 1.37 -0.11 -0.93
CA THR A 284 0.16 -0.40 -0.15
C THR A 284 0.26 0.13 1.29
N PRO A 285 -0.86 0.56 1.88
CA PRO A 285 -0.90 0.93 3.29
C PRO A 285 -0.74 -0.33 4.18
N GLY A 286 -0.49 -0.09 5.46
CA GLY A 286 -0.43 -1.14 6.48
C GLY A 286 -1.78 -1.33 7.16
N ALA A 287 -1.84 -2.25 8.12
CA ALA A 287 -3.01 -2.46 8.95
C ALA A 287 -3.49 -1.17 9.65
N ALA A 288 -4.79 -1.10 9.95
CA ALA A 288 -5.45 0.11 10.45
C ALA A 288 -5.07 0.50 11.89
N THR A 289 -4.45 -0.40 12.67
CA THR A 289 -4.19 -0.17 14.10
C THR A 289 -2.73 -0.33 14.49
N GLN A 290 -2.34 0.35 15.57
CA GLN A 290 -1.01 0.19 16.17
C GLN A 290 -0.82 -1.22 16.77
N ASP A 291 -1.89 -1.93 17.14
CA ASP A 291 -1.80 -3.32 17.64
C ASP A 291 -1.08 -4.23 16.66
N ALA A 292 -1.41 -4.10 15.37
CA ALA A 292 -0.81 -4.91 14.30
C ALA A 292 0.70 -4.70 14.19
N PHE A 293 1.13 -3.44 14.30
CA PHE A 293 2.55 -3.09 14.29
C PHE A 293 3.23 -3.52 15.59
N GLY A 294 2.56 -3.37 16.74
CA GLY A 294 3.03 -3.85 18.04
C GLY A 294 3.26 -5.36 18.06
N ALA A 295 2.38 -6.14 17.42
CA ALA A 295 2.46 -7.58 17.35
C ALA A 295 3.73 -8.08 16.61
N ASN A 296 4.14 -7.42 15.51
CA ASN A 296 5.31 -7.86 14.73
C ASN A 296 6.60 -7.12 15.10
N TYR A 297 6.48 -5.86 15.50
CA TYR A 297 7.61 -4.93 15.60
C TYR A 297 7.79 -4.37 17.01
N LYS A 298 6.95 -4.74 17.99
CA LYS A 298 6.98 -4.20 19.35
C LYS A 298 6.93 -2.67 19.31
N CYS A 299 7.94 -2.00 19.87
CA CYS A 299 8.07 -0.54 19.83
C CYS A 299 8.91 -0.02 18.64
N GLY A 300 9.35 -0.90 17.74
CA GLY A 300 10.28 -0.56 16.66
C GLY A 300 9.65 0.12 15.45
N GLN A 301 8.31 0.09 15.32
CA GLN A 301 7.61 0.76 14.23
C GLN A 301 6.23 1.24 14.69
N THR A 302 5.90 2.50 14.38
CA THR A 302 4.53 2.99 14.53
C THR A 302 3.78 2.89 13.21
N ARG A 303 2.47 2.64 13.28
CA ARG A 303 1.58 2.74 12.10
C ARG A 303 1.71 4.12 11.46
N TRP A 304 1.78 5.17 12.28
CA TRP A 304 1.85 6.55 11.80
C TRP A 304 3.13 6.81 11.00
N GLN A 305 4.29 6.38 11.49
CA GLN A 305 5.54 6.55 10.74
C GLN A 305 5.49 5.80 9.40
N TYR A 306 5.01 4.56 9.40
CA TYR A 306 4.88 3.81 8.15
C TYR A 306 3.91 4.50 7.17
N LYS A 307 2.75 4.98 7.65
CA LYS A 307 1.77 5.70 6.83
C LYS A 307 2.36 6.97 6.21
N LYS A 308 3.10 7.78 6.97
CA LYS A 308 3.82 8.96 6.44
C LYS A 308 4.81 8.57 5.34
N ASN A 309 5.66 7.59 5.60
CA ASN A 309 6.70 7.13 4.68
C ASN A 309 6.10 6.61 3.37
N GLN A 310 5.09 5.74 3.47
CA GLN A 310 4.38 5.16 2.33
C GLN A 310 3.65 6.23 1.52
N HIS A 311 2.95 7.15 2.18
CA HIS A 311 2.24 8.24 1.51
C HIS A 311 3.21 9.15 0.75
N ARG A 312 4.32 9.52 1.38
CA ARG A 312 5.33 10.39 0.76
C ARG A 312 6.01 9.74 -0.45
N LEU A 313 6.36 8.45 -0.38
CA LEU A 313 6.90 7.74 -1.54
C LEU A 313 5.88 7.70 -2.69
N ASN A 314 4.60 7.48 -2.40
CA ASN A 314 3.56 7.48 -3.43
C ASN A 314 3.38 8.85 -4.10
N GLU A 315 3.43 9.95 -3.33
CA GLU A 315 3.46 11.31 -3.87
C GLU A 315 4.65 11.50 -4.82
N VAL A 316 5.86 11.15 -4.37
CA VAL A 316 7.08 11.31 -5.18
C VAL A 316 7.05 10.44 -6.43
N MET A 317 6.57 9.20 -6.36
CA MET A 317 6.41 8.34 -7.53
C MET A 317 5.43 8.96 -8.54
N LYS A 318 4.29 9.48 -8.08
CA LYS A 318 3.31 10.14 -8.94
C LYS A 318 3.90 11.39 -9.59
N GLU A 319 4.52 12.27 -8.82
CA GLU A 319 5.17 13.50 -9.31
C GLU A 319 6.28 13.17 -10.32
N ARG A 320 7.13 12.18 -10.02
CA ARG A 320 8.24 11.74 -10.87
C ARG A 320 7.74 11.30 -12.25
N PHE A 321 6.81 10.35 -12.29
CA PHE A 321 6.33 9.81 -13.56
C PHE A 321 5.41 10.78 -14.31
N ALA A 322 4.78 11.75 -13.63
CA ALA A 322 4.11 12.85 -14.31
C ALA A 322 5.12 13.83 -14.96
N ALA A 323 6.24 14.11 -14.30
CA ALA A 323 7.27 15.01 -14.82
C ALA A 323 8.10 14.39 -15.96
N SER A 324 8.46 13.11 -15.84
CA SER A 324 9.21 12.38 -16.86
C SER A 324 8.98 10.87 -16.73
N ASN A 325 8.56 10.24 -17.82
CA ASN A 325 8.27 8.80 -17.86
C ASN A 325 8.97 8.11 -19.04
N PRO A 326 10.31 8.08 -19.07
CA PRO A 326 11.07 7.48 -20.18
C PRO A 326 10.83 5.97 -20.31
N TYR A 327 10.29 5.34 -19.26
CA TYR A 327 10.04 3.91 -19.19
C TYR A 327 8.60 3.54 -19.56
N GLY A 328 7.72 4.49 -19.84
CA GLY A 328 6.31 4.22 -20.12
C GLY A 328 5.59 3.46 -19.00
N VAL A 329 5.90 3.79 -17.74
CA VAL A 329 5.29 3.19 -16.55
C VAL A 329 3.85 3.66 -16.40
N ILE A 330 2.97 2.73 -16.07
CA ILE A 330 1.61 3.03 -15.61
C ILE A 330 1.55 2.76 -14.11
N LEU A 331 1.16 3.76 -13.32
CA LEU A 331 1.00 3.60 -11.88
C LEU A 331 -0.31 2.87 -11.55
N ILE A 332 -0.20 1.82 -10.73
CA ILE A 332 -1.34 0.97 -10.34
C ILE A 332 -1.74 1.32 -8.90
N PRO A 333 -2.97 1.76 -8.64
CA PRO A 333 -3.37 2.30 -7.35
C PRO A 333 -3.83 1.22 -6.36
N THR A 334 -3.03 0.17 -6.15
CA THR A 334 -3.37 -0.95 -5.24
C THR A 334 -3.68 -0.49 -3.82
N TYR A 335 -3.11 0.64 -3.40
CA TYR A 335 -3.33 1.24 -2.09
C TYR A 335 -4.79 1.60 -1.80
N CYS A 336 -5.61 1.96 -2.81
CA CYS A 336 -6.97 2.44 -2.56
C CYS A 336 -7.97 1.33 -2.22
N ASN A 337 -7.75 0.11 -2.73
CA ASN A 337 -8.70 -1.01 -2.59
C ASN A 337 -8.54 -1.82 -1.30
N LEU A 338 -7.43 -1.67 -0.59
CA LEU A 338 -7.08 -2.56 0.51
C LEU A 338 -7.82 -2.19 1.80
N ASP A 339 -8.59 -3.13 2.35
CA ASP A 339 -9.25 -2.96 3.65
C ASP A 339 -8.26 -3.16 4.80
N CYS A 340 -7.71 -2.05 5.29
CA CYS A 340 -6.73 -2.06 6.37
C CYS A 340 -7.30 -2.52 7.72
N GLU A 341 -8.62 -2.50 7.90
CA GLU A 341 -9.28 -2.83 9.16
C GLU A 341 -9.71 -4.30 9.22
N ASN A 342 -10.24 -4.82 8.11
CA ASN A 342 -10.89 -6.13 8.07
C ASN A 342 -10.10 -7.19 7.32
N ASN A 343 -9.17 -6.79 6.43
CA ASN A 343 -8.47 -7.74 5.56
C ASN A 343 -6.99 -7.91 5.91
N PHE A 344 -6.65 -7.68 7.17
CA PHE A 344 -5.37 -8.03 7.78
C PHE A 344 -5.55 -9.14 8.84
N PRO A 345 -4.52 -9.94 9.14
CA PRO A 345 -4.61 -11.01 10.13
C PRO A 345 -5.02 -10.48 11.50
N GLN A 346 -5.83 -11.27 12.20
CA GLN A 346 -6.29 -10.99 13.57
C GLN A 346 -5.85 -12.12 14.51
N ALA A 347 -5.59 -11.79 15.77
CA ALA A 347 -5.33 -12.72 16.86
C ALA A 347 -6.32 -12.48 18.01
N SER A 348 -6.78 -13.57 18.63
CA SER A 348 -7.61 -13.54 19.83
C SER A 348 -6.73 -13.60 21.07
N GLU A 349 -6.65 -12.50 21.81
CA GLU A 349 -5.75 -12.34 22.96
C GLU A 349 -6.52 -11.88 24.21
N GLU A 350 -5.93 -12.07 25.39
CA GLU A 350 -6.51 -11.54 26.63
C GLU A 350 -6.39 -10.02 26.67
N VAL A 351 -7.33 -9.34 27.34
CA VAL A 351 -7.29 -7.88 27.45
C VAL A 351 -5.97 -7.42 28.09
N ASN A 352 -5.54 -8.08 29.16
CA ASN A 352 -4.25 -7.90 29.84
C ASN A 352 -4.03 -9.01 30.88
N LEU A 353 -2.83 -9.04 31.50
CA LEU A 353 -2.51 -9.90 32.63
C LEU A 353 -3.45 -9.57 33.82
N GLY A 354 -4.40 -10.45 34.09
CA GLY A 354 -5.42 -10.27 35.12
C GLY A 354 -6.85 -10.14 34.60
N ASN A 355 -7.04 -10.04 33.28
CA ASN A 355 -8.35 -10.09 32.64
C ASN A 355 -8.35 -11.08 31.47
N ASN A 356 -8.82 -12.30 31.74
CA ASN A 356 -8.86 -13.41 30.79
C ASN A 356 -9.90 -13.26 29.66
N LYS A 357 -10.68 -12.16 29.65
CA LYS A 357 -11.59 -11.86 28.53
C LYS A 357 -10.78 -11.78 27.24
N LYS A 358 -11.23 -12.51 26.21
CA LYS A 358 -10.62 -12.48 24.88
C LYS A 358 -11.16 -11.34 24.05
N ILE A 359 -10.27 -10.64 23.33
CA ILE A 359 -10.57 -9.62 22.34
C ILE A 359 -9.81 -9.91 21.04
N SER A 360 -10.36 -9.47 19.90
CA SER A 360 -9.66 -9.56 18.62
C SER A 360 -8.78 -8.34 18.41
N ARG A 361 -7.53 -8.56 17.99
CA ARG A 361 -6.59 -7.50 17.59
C ARG A 361 -5.98 -7.84 16.25
N LEU A 362 -5.74 -6.83 15.41
CA LEU A 362 -4.91 -7.03 14.23
C LEU A 362 -3.49 -7.43 14.67
N SER A 363 -2.90 -8.40 13.98
CA SER A 363 -1.67 -9.08 14.40
C SER A 363 -0.56 -9.06 13.34
N ASN A 364 -0.79 -8.39 12.20
CA ASN A 364 0.27 -8.10 11.24
C ASN A 364 0.17 -6.69 10.65
N GLY A 365 1.22 -5.89 10.81
CA GLY A 365 1.24 -4.49 10.38
C GLY A 365 1.37 -4.27 8.87
N VAL A 366 1.95 -5.25 8.16
CA VAL A 366 2.37 -5.09 6.74
C VAL A 366 1.72 -6.12 5.83
N HIS A 367 1.57 -7.36 6.26
CA HIS A 367 1.11 -8.47 5.41
C HIS A 367 -0.40 -8.67 5.58
N PRO A 368 -1.20 -8.48 4.51
CA PRO A 368 -2.64 -8.71 4.56
C PRO A 368 -3.00 -10.17 4.80
N ALA A 369 -4.27 -10.42 5.16
CA ALA A 369 -4.86 -11.75 5.07
C ALA A 369 -5.17 -12.09 3.60
N SER A 370 -5.56 -13.33 3.32
CA SER A 370 -5.88 -13.76 1.94
C SER A 370 -6.92 -12.87 1.26
N SER A 371 -7.91 -12.36 2.00
CA SER A 371 -8.90 -11.41 1.48
C SER A 371 -8.27 -10.09 1.01
N GLY A 372 -7.28 -9.55 1.74
CA GLY A 372 -6.58 -8.33 1.37
C GLY A 372 -5.63 -8.53 0.19
N TYR A 373 -4.95 -9.68 0.15
CA TYR A 373 -4.21 -10.09 -1.04
C TYR A 373 -5.11 -10.23 -2.28
N ASN A 374 -6.34 -10.73 -2.11
CA ASN A 374 -7.29 -10.80 -3.21
C ASN A 374 -7.69 -9.40 -3.70
N GLN A 375 -7.88 -8.41 -2.83
CA GLN A 375 -8.13 -7.02 -3.23
C GLN A 375 -6.95 -6.40 -4.00
N ILE A 376 -5.71 -6.76 -3.65
CA ILE A 376 -4.51 -6.37 -4.42
C ILE A 376 -4.59 -7.00 -5.82
N GLY A 377 -4.86 -8.31 -5.90
CA GLY A 377 -5.00 -9.03 -7.16
C GLY A 377 -6.12 -8.49 -8.05
N ASP A 378 -7.27 -8.16 -7.46
CA ASP A 378 -8.43 -7.54 -8.14
C ASP A 378 -8.06 -6.21 -8.79
N THR A 379 -7.21 -5.42 -8.12
CA THR A 379 -6.72 -4.14 -8.65
C THR A 379 -5.80 -4.35 -9.84
N PHE A 380 -4.84 -5.28 -9.74
CA PHE A 380 -3.96 -5.63 -10.85
C PHE A 380 -4.73 -6.21 -12.03
N PHE A 381 -5.71 -7.07 -11.79
CA PHE A 381 -6.55 -7.65 -12.83
C PHE A 381 -7.38 -6.58 -13.55
N SER A 382 -8.05 -5.70 -12.80
CA SER A 382 -8.84 -4.61 -13.39
C SER A 382 -7.98 -3.62 -14.17
N TRP A 383 -6.78 -3.30 -13.66
CA TRP A 383 -5.77 -2.55 -14.40
C TRP A 383 -5.35 -3.26 -15.68
N LEU A 384 -5.10 -4.58 -15.62
CA LEU A 384 -4.71 -5.36 -16.78
C LEU A 384 -5.80 -5.29 -17.87
N MET A 385 -7.07 -5.50 -17.52
CA MET A 385 -8.17 -5.40 -18.49
C MET A 385 -8.25 -4.03 -19.15
N ALA A 386 -7.92 -2.96 -18.41
CA ALA A 386 -7.91 -1.60 -18.93
C ALA A 386 -6.80 -1.32 -19.95
N VAL A 387 -5.64 -1.97 -19.80
CA VAL A 387 -4.46 -1.72 -20.65
C VAL A 387 -4.29 -2.75 -21.77
N LEU A 388 -4.91 -3.93 -21.67
CA LEU A 388 -4.82 -4.96 -22.72
C LEU A 388 -5.20 -4.47 -24.13
N PRO A 389 -6.24 -3.63 -24.32
CA PRO A 389 -6.57 -3.10 -25.65
C PRO A 389 -5.46 -2.27 -26.31
N SER A 390 -4.47 -1.78 -25.54
CA SER A 390 -3.33 -1.04 -26.11
C SER A 390 -2.23 -1.96 -26.64
N LEU A 391 -2.26 -3.26 -26.36
CA LEU A 391 -1.31 -4.20 -26.95
C LEU A 391 -1.67 -4.46 -28.42
N PRO A 392 -0.67 -4.62 -29.31
CA PRO A 392 -0.93 -5.05 -30.68
C PRO A 392 -1.75 -6.35 -30.72
N ALA A 393 -2.66 -6.47 -31.69
CA ALA A 393 -3.31 -7.75 -31.98
C ALA A 393 -2.23 -8.77 -32.39
N LYS A 394 -2.38 -10.01 -31.94
CA LYS A 394 -1.49 -11.12 -32.28
C LYS A 394 -2.08 -11.99 -33.38
#